data_AF-A0A4R0G800-F1
#
_entry.id   AF-A0A4R0G800-F1
#
_cell.length_a   1.000
_cell.length_b   1.000
_cell.length_c   1.000
_cell.angle_alpha   90.00
_cell.angle_beta   90.00
_cell.angle_gamma   90.00
#
_symmetry.space_group_name_H-M   'P 1'
#
loop_
_entity.id
_entity.type
_entity.pdbx_description
1 polymer ?
#
loop_
_entity_poly.entity_id
_entity_poly.type
_entity_poly.pdbx_seq_one_letter_code
_entity_poly.pdbx_strand_id
1 'polypeptide(L)'
;MSGEARHLAELQASRNQARHAFASKIADFRRKHGNATVEYLTSAARENGITVLKSQVSDILAARKTVPWELMQFILEEIHKVDPATQGSLDLEEWREAYERFAEATRDEKNIPIQTNIFQSGRDYTYIAGGQVVVGATRATSAAASAEQSGTPDEISEYLSELENEITAVAKAARRRLVIYRTLRFAALAASAVTPAVALLNAATWITAGVGTVAFLSEGAIQLTRLNERAVLDTRRVSSLSREFRMYRTSVGDYASGNNYTLLVQRIEEIREKNDNERLDVVQQSFGAHISTPATDQIPKRS
;
A
#
# COMPACT_ATOMS: atom_id res chain seq x y z
N MET A 1 6.07 -30.86 31.72
CA MET A 1 6.12 -29.93 30.57
C MET A 1 7.16 -30.44 29.59
N SER A 2 6.81 -30.62 28.32
CA SER A 2 7.75 -31.00 27.26
C SER A 2 8.82 -29.90 27.08
N GLY A 3 9.99 -30.25 26.55
CA GLY A 3 11.05 -29.27 26.25
C GLY A 3 10.57 -28.14 25.34
N GLU A 4 9.66 -28.45 24.42
CA GLU A 4 9.00 -27.50 23.53
C GLU A 4 8.17 -26.45 24.28
N ALA A 5 7.40 -26.85 25.30
CA ALA A 5 6.61 -25.92 26.09
C ALA A 5 7.48 -24.96 26.93
N ARG A 6 8.66 -25.39 27.37
CA ARG A 6 9.64 -24.51 28.05
C ARG A 6 10.26 -23.51 27.08
N HIS A 7 10.68 -23.98 25.89
CA HIS A 7 11.24 -23.12 24.86
C HIS A 7 10.25 -22.05 24.37
N LEU A 8 8.98 -22.41 24.20
CA LEU A 8 7.93 -21.46 23.84
C LEU A 8 7.68 -20.42 24.95
N ALA A 9 7.69 -20.84 26.22
CA ALA A 9 7.54 -19.93 27.35
C ALA A 9 8.72 -18.95 27.49
N GLU A 10 9.95 -19.43 27.28
CA GLU A 10 11.17 -18.60 27.28
C GLU A 10 11.16 -17.58 26.12
N LEU A 11 10.75 -18.01 24.91
CA LEU A 11 10.58 -17.11 23.78
C LEU A 11 9.51 -16.04 24.07
N GLN A 12 8.36 -16.43 24.64
CA GLN A 12 7.30 -15.48 24.97
C GLN A 12 7.73 -14.48 26.05
N ALA A 13 8.50 -14.92 27.06
CA ALA A 13 9.06 -14.05 28.08
C ALA A 13 10.07 -13.04 27.47
N SER A 14 10.97 -13.51 26.61
CA SER A 14 11.92 -12.65 25.88
C SER A 14 11.21 -11.59 25.01
N ARG A 15 10.13 -11.99 24.31
CA ARG A 15 9.28 -11.08 23.52
C ARG A 15 8.63 -10.00 24.36
N ASN A 16 8.04 -10.39 25.51
CA ASN A 16 7.42 -9.45 26.42
C ASN A 16 8.46 -8.47 27.01
N GLN A 17 9.66 -8.96 27.33
CA GLN A 17 10.76 -8.12 27.80
C GLN A 17 11.19 -7.09 26.74
N ALA A 18 11.35 -7.49 25.48
CA ALA A 18 11.69 -6.58 24.38
C ALA A 18 10.61 -5.50 24.16
N ARG A 19 9.33 -5.90 24.19
CA ARG A 19 8.18 -4.96 24.11
C ARG A 19 8.20 -3.95 25.24
N HIS A 20 8.40 -4.40 26.48
CA HIS A 20 8.45 -3.52 27.64
C HIS A 20 9.65 -2.57 27.59
N ALA A 21 10.83 -3.04 27.17
CA ALA A 21 12.01 -2.20 27.03
C ALA A 21 11.79 -1.09 25.99
N PHE A 22 11.28 -1.43 24.81
CA PHE A 22 10.99 -0.47 23.75
C PHE A 22 9.90 0.54 24.17
N ALA A 23 8.78 0.06 24.73
CA ALA A 23 7.71 0.92 25.21
C ALA A 23 8.16 1.85 26.35
N SER A 24 9.02 1.37 27.25
CA SER A 24 9.58 2.20 28.32
C SER A 24 10.45 3.33 27.78
N LYS A 25 11.30 3.06 26.77
CA LYS A 25 12.15 4.09 26.15
C LYS A 25 11.30 5.17 25.45
N ILE A 26 10.26 4.78 24.72
CA ILE A 26 9.38 5.78 24.12
C ILE A 26 8.54 6.52 25.17
N ALA A 27 8.07 5.84 26.22
CA ALA A 27 7.34 6.49 27.30
C ALA A 27 8.19 7.55 28.02
N ASP A 28 9.48 7.28 28.25
CA ASP A 28 10.42 8.25 28.82
C ASP A 28 10.64 9.44 27.87
N PHE A 29 10.83 9.18 26.58
CA PHE A 29 10.92 10.21 25.55
C PHE A 29 9.68 11.11 25.52
N ARG A 30 8.48 10.50 25.48
CA ARG A 30 7.21 11.23 25.50
C ARG A 30 7.01 12.04 26.77
N ARG A 31 7.49 11.54 27.92
CA ARG A 31 7.43 12.27 29.20
C ARG A 31 8.31 13.52 29.16
N LYS A 32 9.49 13.44 28.54
CA LYS A 32 10.44 14.56 28.42
C LYS A 32 9.99 15.62 27.41
N HIS A 33 9.39 15.22 26.29
CA HIS A 33 9.13 16.12 25.16
C HIS A 33 7.63 16.40 24.88
N GLY A 34 6.71 15.73 25.59
CA GLY A 34 5.28 16.01 25.57
C GLY A 34 4.60 15.78 24.21
N ASN A 35 3.48 16.48 23.98
CA ASN A 35 2.73 16.40 22.72
C ASN A 35 3.41 17.14 21.55
N ALA A 36 4.38 18.02 21.85
CA ALA A 36 5.16 18.77 20.86
C ALA A 36 5.95 17.82 19.93
N THR A 37 6.38 16.67 20.45
CA THR A 37 7.02 15.61 19.65
C THR A 37 6.15 15.11 18.51
N VAL A 38 4.85 14.88 18.75
CA VAL A 38 3.98 14.28 17.73
C VAL A 38 3.82 15.27 16.58
N GLU A 39 3.66 16.55 16.90
CA GLU A 39 3.56 17.63 15.91
C GLU A 39 4.88 17.82 15.18
N TYR A 40 6.01 17.87 15.89
CA TYR A 40 7.34 17.95 15.31
C TYR A 40 7.61 16.80 14.33
N LEU A 41 7.45 15.55 14.74
CA LEU A 41 7.71 14.39 13.89
C LEU A 41 6.76 14.31 12.69
N THR A 42 5.51 14.73 12.86
CA THR A 42 4.56 14.80 11.74
C THR A 42 4.98 15.86 10.72
N SER A 43 5.42 17.04 11.20
CA SER A 43 5.93 18.12 10.34
C SER A 43 7.23 17.74 9.65
N ALA A 44 8.21 17.20 10.40
CA ALA A 44 9.48 16.74 9.86
C ALA A 44 9.28 15.63 8.81
N ALA A 45 8.37 14.68 9.04
CA ALA A 45 8.03 13.66 8.05
C ALA A 45 7.51 14.30 6.76
N ARG A 46 6.59 15.26 6.88
CA ARG A 46 6.02 15.99 5.73
C ARG A 46 7.09 16.77 4.96
N GLU A 47 8.02 17.43 5.65
CA GLU A 47 9.14 18.17 5.03
C GLU A 47 10.07 17.24 4.24
N ASN A 48 10.22 15.99 4.68
CA ASN A 48 11.00 14.96 3.97
C ASN A 48 10.19 14.19 2.93
N GLY A 49 8.98 14.65 2.59
CA GLY A 49 8.10 14.01 1.61
C GLY A 49 7.45 12.70 2.10
N ILE A 50 7.56 12.38 3.39
CA ILE A 50 6.95 11.22 4.03
C ILE A 50 5.56 11.63 4.57
N THR A 51 4.51 11.10 3.97
CA THR A 51 3.14 11.40 4.43
C THR A 51 2.77 10.47 5.58
N VAL A 52 2.69 11.02 6.80
CA VAL A 52 2.31 10.29 8.03
C VAL A 52 1.20 11.05 8.75
N LEU A 53 0.17 10.35 9.23
CA LEU A 53 -0.89 10.95 10.04
C LEU A 53 -0.41 11.16 11.49
N LYS A 54 -0.86 12.24 12.14
CA LYS A 54 -0.60 12.50 13.56
C LYS A 54 -0.99 11.31 14.46
N SER A 55 -2.09 10.63 14.12
CA SER A 55 -2.54 9.42 14.80
C SER A 55 -1.59 8.23 14.60
N GLN A 56 -0.97 8.09 13.42
CA GLN A 56 0.03 7.05 13.16
C GLN A 56 1.30 7.31 13.97
N VAL A 57 1.82 8.54 13.98
CA VAL A 57 2.97 8.92 14.83
C VAL A 57 2.65 8.66 16.30
N SER A 58 1.45 9.01 16.76
CA SER A 58 1.02 8.72 18.13
C SER A 58 0.91 7.22 18.43
N ASP A 59 0.41 6.41 17.51
CA ASP A 59 0.30 4.96 17.67
C ASP A 59 1.67 4.28 17.70
N ILE A 60 2.61 4.74 16.88
CA ILE A 60 4.01 4.29 16.86
C ILE A 60 4.67 4.63 18.19
N LEU A 61 4.51 5.88 18.65
CA LEU A 61 5.08 6.31 19.92
C LEU A 61 4.42 5.62 21.12
N ALA A 62 3.18 5.16 20.98
CA ALA A 62 2.53 4.34 22.00
C ALA A 62 2.91 2.85 21.91
N ALA A 63 3.83 2.47 21.00
CA ALA A 63 4.18 1.08 20.68
C ALA A 63 2.95 0.20 20.36
N ARG A 64 1.86 0.81 19.87
CA ARG A 64 0.61 0.12 19.54
C ARG A 64 0.63 -0.52 18.15
N LYS A 65 1.53 -0.07 17.28
CA LYS A 65 1.66 -0.55 15.90
C LYS A 65 3.14 -0.71 15.53
N THR A 66 3.42 -1.78 14.79
CA THR A 66 4.66 -1.90 14.01
C THR A 66 4.55 -1.04 12.75
N VAL A 67 5.68 -0.54 12.26
CA VAL A 67 5.77 0.25 11.03
C VAL A 67 6.83 -0.34 10.09
N PRO A 68 6.99 0.16 8.88
CA PRO A 68 8.19 -0.12 8.10
C PRO A 68 9.44 0.42 8.81
N TRP A 69 10.57 -0.28 8.68
CA TRP A 69 11.83 0.14 9.31
C TRP A 69 12.26 1.53 8.86
N GLU A 70 12.01 1.89 7.60
CA GLU A 70 12.38 3.18 7.02
C GLU A 70 11.67 4.34 7.73
N LEU A 71 10.40 4.16 8.11
CA LEU A 71 9.66 5.15 8.89
C LEU A 71 10.15 5.19 10.34
N MET A 72 10.47 4.04 10.94
CA MET A 72 11.04 4.00 12.28
C MET A 72 12.41 4.66 12.33
N GLN A 73 13.27 4.38 11.36
CA GLN A 73 14.60 4.96 11.21
C GLN A 73 14.50 6.48 11.09
N PHE A 74 13.62 6.98 10.22
CA PHE A 74 13.35 8.42 10.12
C PHE A 74 12.93 9.02 11.48
N ILE A 75 11.98 8.39 12.17
CA ILE A 75 11.52 8.85 13.48
C ILE A 75 12.66 8.87 14.50
N LEU A 76 13.51 7.85 14.51
CA LEU A 76 14.66 7.76 15.41
C LEU A 76 15.73 8.81 15.09
N GLU A 77 16.03 9.05 13.81
CA GLU A 77 16.95 10.09 13.36
C GLU A 77 16.45 11.48 13.76
N GLU A 78 15.15 11.76 13.59
CA GLU A 78 14.54 13.02 14.01
C GLU A 78 14.49 13.18 15.54
N ILE A 79 14.23 12.11 16.28
CA ILE A 79 14.33 12.10 17.74
C ILE A 79 15.75 12.46 18.19
N HIS A 80 16.76 11.93 17.51
CA HIS A 80 18.18 12.18 17.82
C HIS A 80 18.59 13.64 17.56
N LYS A 81 17.98 14.31 16.58
CA LYS A 81 18.20 15.74 16.30
C LYS A 81 17.63 16.65 17.38
N VAL A 82 16.51 16.26 18.00
CA VAL A 82 15.79 17.09 19.00
C VAL A 82 16.48 17.07 20.36
N ASP A 83 17.13 15.97 20.74
CA ASP A 83 17.84 15.88 22.02
C ASP A 83 19.22 15.21 21.88
N PRO A 84 20.29 15.99 21.65
CA PRO A 84 21.65 15.47 21.59
C PRO A 84 22.10 14.79 22.89
N ALA A 85 21.46 15.04 24.04
CA ALA A 85 21.79 14.33 25.28
C ALA A 85 21.40 12.83 25.21
N THR A 86 20.56 12.44 24.23
CA THR A 86 20.32 11.03 23.91
C THR A 86 21.50 10.36 23.17
N GLN A 87 22.44 11.12 22.58
CA GLN A 87 23.67 10.57 21.95
C GLN A 87 24.52 9.73 22.89
N GLY A 88 24.44 9.97 24.21
CA GLY A 88 25.21 9.23 25.20
C GLY A 88 24.50 8.02 25.81
N SER A 89 23.20 7.84 25.59
CA SER A 89 22.39 6.86 26.32
C SER A 89 21.91 5.69 25.50
N LEU A 90 22.03 5.74 24.17
CA LEU A 90 21.50 4.71 23.28
C LEU A 90 22.00 4.87 21.84
N ASP A 91 22.87 3.94 21.42
CA ASP A 91 23.36 3.81 20.05
C ASP A 91 22.17 3.57 19.09
N LEU A 92 22.24 4.12 17.87
CA LEU A 92 21.27 3.85 16.80
C LEU A 92 21.15 2.33 16.55
N GLU A 93 22.25 1.60 16.73
CA GLU A 93 22.27 0.14 16.61
C GLU A 93 21.48 -0.54 17.75
N GLU A 94 21.48 0.00 18.97
CA GLU A 94 20.70 -0.54 20.09
C GLU A 94 19.19 -0.30 19.89
N TRP A 95 18.81 0.84 19.30
CA TRP A 95 17.43 1.10 18.90
C TRP A 95 16.99 0.20 17.74
N ARG A 96 17.87 -0.01 16.76
CA ARG A 96 17.65 -0.95 15.66
C ARG A 96 17.43 -2.37 16.18
N GLU A 97 18.31 -2.85 17.05
CA GLU A 97 18.20 -4.19 17.62
C GLU A 97 16.93 -4.34 18.48
N ALA A 98 16.58 -3.32 19.29
CA ALA A 98 15.34 -3.32 20.06
C ALA A 98 14.10 -3.34 19.17
N TYR A 99 14.13 -2.60 18.05
CA TYR A 99 13.04 -2.56 17.10
C TYR A 99 12.92 -3.85 16.29
N GLU A 100 14.03 -4.43 15.82
CA GLU A 100 14.03 -5.71 15.09
C GLU A 100 13.47 -6.82 15.98
N ARG A 101 13.89 -6.89 17.26
CA ARG A 101 13.31 -7.81 18.26
C ARG A 101 11.82 -7.55 18.49
N PHE A 102 11.39 -6.28 18.54
CA PHE A 102 9.97 -5.92 18.65
C PHE A 102 9.17 -6.35 17.41
N ALA A 103 9.69 -6.11 16.21
CA ALA A 103 9.07 -6.48 14.95
C ALA A 103 8.94 -8.00 14.82
N GLU A 104 9.99 -8.75 15.16
CA GLU A 104 10.02 -10.21 15.19
C GLU A 104 9.03 -10.77 16.22
N ALA A 105 9.01 -10.23 17.43
CA ALA A 105 8.04 -10.59 18.47
C ALA A 105 6.58 -10.40 18.04
N THR A 106 6.32 -9.44 17.15
CA THR A 106 4.98 -9.08 16.68
C THR A 106 4.59 -9.79 15.38
N ARG A 107 5.57 -10.36 14.66
CA ARG A 107 5.38 -11.14 13.42
C ARG A 107 4.72 -12.49 13.69
N ASP A 108 5.16 -13.18 14.74
CA ASP A 108 4.73 -14.55 15.05
C ASP A 108 3.36 -14.65 15.74
N GLU A 109 2.94 -13.59 16.44
CA GLU A 109 1.66 -13.58 17.17
C GLU A 109 0.45 -13.48 16.23
N LYS A 110 0.66 -13.09 14.96
CA LYS A 110 -0.43 -12.92 13.99
C LYS A 110 -0.44 -13.92 12.83
N ASN A 111 0.61 -14.72 12.63
CA ASN A 111 0.73 -15.63 11.47
C ASN A 111 0.33 -14.97 10.13
N ILE A 112 0.58 -13.67 9.98
CA ILE A 112 0.34 -12.90 8.77
C ILE A 112 1.71 -12.54 8.21
N PRO A 113 2.07 -12.98 7.00
CA PRO A 113 3.27 -12.51 6.35
C PRO A 113 3.15 -11.00 6.15
N ILE A 114 3.95 -10.23 6.88
CA ILE A 114 4.19 -8.82 6.55
C ILE A 114 4.98 -8.82 5.25
N GLN A 115 4.28 -8.80 4.10
CA GLN A 115 4.89 -8.33 2.87
C GLN A 115 5.02 -6.81 2.99
N THR A 116 6.21 -6.34 3.34
CA THR A 116 6.62 -4.94 3.19
C THR A 116 6.82 -4.64 1.71
N ASN A 117 5.72 -4.62 0.96
CA ASN A 117 5.69 -3.95 -0.34
C ASN A 117 5.27 -2.51 -0.09
N ILE A 118 6.26 -1.64 0.15
CA ILE A 118 6.07 -0.20 0.04
C ILE A 118 5.79 0.08 -1.44
N PHE A 119 4.51 0.10 -1.81
CA PHE A 119 4.10 0.71 -3.07
C PHE A 119 4.04 2.22 -2.84
N GLN A 120 5.12 2.92 -3.17
CA GLN A 120 5.03 4.33 -3.52
C GLN A 120 4.30 4.45 -4.86
N SER A 121 2.98 4.53 -4.80
CA SER A 121 2.16 5.11 -5.86
C SER A 121 1.18 6.00 -5.13
N GLY A 122 1.25 7.30 -5.40
CA GLY A 122 0.61 8.35 -4.61
C GLY A 122 -0.83 8.03 -4.19
N ARG A 123 -1.06 8.31 -2.90
CA ARG A 123 -2.34 8.38 -2.18
C ARG A 123 -3.00 7.03 -1.93
N ASP A 124 -3.30 6.80 -0.65
CA ASP A 124 -3.98 5.66 -0.01
C ASP A 124 -3.14 4.42 0.33
N TYR A 125 -3.01 4.20 1.65
CA TYR A 125 -2.48 2.98 2.23
C TYR A 125 -3.64 2.04 2.55
N THR A 126 -3.68 0.88 1.90
CA THR A 126 -4.50 -0.25 2.34
C THR A 126 -3.67 -1.10 3.30
N TYR A 127 -4.14 -1.32 4.53
CA TYR A 127 -3.55 -2.34 5.41
C TYR A 127 -4.60 -3.35 5.85
N ILE A 128 -4.18 -4.60 6.00
CA ILE A 128 -5.01 -5.72 6.45
C ILE A 128 -4.73 -5.93 7.93
N ALA A 129 -5.74 -5.73 8.79
CA ALA A 129 -5.65 -6.04 10.21
C ALA A 129 -6.75 -7.04 10.58
N GLY A 130 -6.35 -8.24 11.00
CA GLY A 130 -7.29 -9.24 11.54
C GLY A 130 -8.29 -9.82 10.53
N GLY A 131 -7.91 -9.96 9.25
CA GLY A 131 -8.81 -10.48 8.21
C GLY A 131 -9.87 -9.49 7.70
N GLN A 132 -9.88 -8.27 8.22
CA GLN A 132 -10.66 -7.16 7.67
C GLN A 132 -9.72 -6.14 7.01
N VAL A 133 -10.06 -5.78 5.78
CA VAL A 133 -9.42 -4.68 5.04
C VAL A 133 -10.05 -3.39 5.54
N VAL A 134 -9.32 -2.62 6.35
CA VAL A 134 -9.75 -1.27 6.74
C VAL A 134 -9.15 -0.30 5.74
N VAL A 135 -9.91 0.05 4.71
CA VAL A 135 -9.58 1.17 3.82
C VAL A 135 -9.83 2.44 4.64
N GLY A 136 -8.76 3.18 4.94
CA GLY A 136 -8.86 4.44 5.66
C GLY A 136 -9.51 5.51 4.80
N ALA A 137 -10.84 5.50 4.68
CA ALA A 137 -11.65 6.59 4.12
C ALA A 137 -11.65 7.80 5.08
N THR A 138 -10.47 8.32 5.43
CA THR A 138 -10.35 9.43 6.39
C THR A 138 -10.48 10.82 5.74
N ARG A 139 -10.66 10.88 4.41
CA ARG A 139 -10.87 12.14 3.68
C ARG A 139 -12.14 12.20 2.82
N ALA A 140 -12.74 11.04 2.51
CA ALA A 140 -13.79 10.93 1.49
C ALA A 140 -15.13 11.57 1.89
N THR A 141 -15.47 11.61 3.19
CA THR A 141 -16.76 12.15 3.66
C THR A 141 -16.67 13.57 4.21
N SER A 142 -15.50 14.05 4.64
CA SER A 142 -15.35 15.41 5.15
C SER A 142 -15.09 16.45 4.07
N ALA A 143 -14.45 16.08 2.96
CA ALA A 143 -14.22 17.01 1.84
C ALA A 143 -15.49 17.26 1.00
N ALA A 144 -16.32 16.22 0.79
CA ALA A 144 -17.58 16.36 0.05
C ALA A 144 -18.67 17.12 0.83
N ALA A 145 -18.64 17.07 2.17
CA ALA A 145 -19.61 17.77 3.03
C ALA A 145 -19.33 19.27 3.22
N SER A 146 -18.16 19.77 2.82
CA SER A 146 -17.79 21.20 2.92
C SER A 146 -17.64 21.90 1.57
N ALA A 147 -17.95 21.23 0.47
CA ALA A 147 -17.88 21.80 -0.88
C ALA A 147 -19.16 22.58 -1.25
N GLU A 148 -19.60 23.49 -0.38
CA GLU A 148 -20.49 24.59 -0.80
C GLU A 148 -19.68 25.57 -1.65
N GLN A 149 -19.63 25.34 -2.96
CA GLN A 149 -19.41 26.31 -4.05
C GLN A 149 -18.33 27.43 -3.88
N SER A 150 -17.31 27.26 -3.03
CA SER A 150 -16.30 28.31 -2.81
C SER A 150 -14.88 27.79 -2.71
N GLY A 151 -14.50 26.82 -3.53
CA GLY A 151 -13.08 26.64 -3.82
C GLY A 151 -12.56 27.96 -4.38
N THR A 152 -11.54 28.54 -3.76
CA THR A 152 -10.87 29.71 -4.33
C THR A 152 -10.33 29.35 -5.73
N PRO A 153 -10.22 30.32 -6.66
CA PRO A 153 -9.66 30.04 -8.00
C PRO A 153 -8.32 29.30 -7.94
N ASP A 154 -7.50 29.61 -6.93
CA ASP A 154 -6.21 28.98 -6.68
C ASP A 154 -6.37 27.50 -6.27
N GLU A 155 -7.24 27.18 -5.30
CA GLU A 155 -7.52 25.78 -4.89
C GLU A 155 -8.06 24.94 -6.04
N ILE A 156 -8.93 25.51 -6.88
CA ILE A 156 -9.46 24.83 -8.06
C ILE A 156 -8.30 24.53 -9.02
N SER A 157 -7.44 25.51 -9.30
CA SER A 157 -6.31 25.33 -10.21
C SER A 157 -5.31 24.27 -9.70
N GLU A 158 -5.05 24.25 -8.39
CA GLU A 158 -4.20 23.28 -7.73
C GLU A 158 -4.78 21.87 -7.89
N TYR A 159 -6.05 21.68 -7.54
CA TYR A 159 -6.73 20.38 -7.68
C TYR A 159 -6.71 19.86 -9.12
N LEU A 160 -6.98 20.73 -10.11
CA LEU A 160 -6.96 20.34 -11.52
C LEU A 160 -5.55 19.94 -11.97
N SER A 161 -4.51 20.64 -11.50
CA SER A 161 -3.11 20.29 -11.79
C SER A 161 -2.72 18.95 -11.17
N GLU A 162 -3.16 18.69 -9.94
CA GLU A 162 -2.95 17.42 -9.26
C GLU A 162 -3.66 16.27 -9.96
N LEU A 163 -4.88 16.49 -10.43
CA LEU A 163 -5.65 15.49 -11.18
C LEU A 163 -4.99 15.17 -12.52
N GLU A 164 -4.49 16.17 -13.24
CA GLU A 164 -3.74 15.97 -14.49
C GLU A 164 -2.44 15.18 -14.27
N ASN A 165 -1.73 15.48 -13.18
CA ASN A 165 -0.55 14.74 -12.75
C ASN A 165 -0.89 13.28 -12.40
N GLU A 166 -1.99 13.05 -11.69
CA GLU A 166 -2.48 11.70 -11.36
C GLU A 166 -2.80 10.90 -12.63
N ILE A 167 -3.58 11.48 -13.55
CA ILE A 167 -3.94 10.86 -14.83
C ILE A 167 -2.66 10.44 -15.58
N THR A 168 -1.68 11.34 -15.66
CA THR A 168 -0.41 11.09 -16.35
C THR A 168 0.41 10.00 -15.67
N ALA A 169 0.50 10.02 -14.34
CA ALA A 169 1.23 9.03 -13.56
C ALA A 169 0.62 7.63 -13.71
N VAL A 170 -0.70 7.51 -13.58
CA VAL A 170 -1.42 6.24 -13.74
C VAL A 170 -1.31 5.73 -15.18
N ALA A 171 -1.41 6.60 -16.19
CA ALA A 171 -1.23 6.22 -17.58
C ALA A 171 0.18 5.67 -17.86
N LYS A 172 1.22 6.30 -17.30
CA LYS A 172 2.61 5.84 -17.41
C LYS A 172 2.79 4.48 -16.72
N ALA A 173 2.21 4.30 -15.54
CA ALA A 173 2.23 3.04 -14.81
C ALA A 173 1.54 1.90 -15.59
N ALA A 174 0.35 2.17 -16.14
CA ALA A 174 -0.41 1.21 -16.96
C ALA A 174 0.40 0.75 -18.18
N ARG A 175 1.01 1.69 -18.92
CA ARG A 175 1.88 1.37 -20.07
C ARG A 175 3.08 0.52 -19.67
N ARG A 176 3.76 0.88 -18.57
CA ARG A 176 4.90 0.10 -18.07
C ARG A 176 4.49 -1.33 -17.72
N ARG A 177 3.36 -1.51 -17.03
CA ARG A 177 2.82 -2.84 -16.68
C ARG A 177 2.48 -3.66 -17.93
N LEU A 178 1.87 -3.05 -18.95
CA LEU A 178 1.58 -3.71 -20.23
C LEU A 178 2.84 -4.14 -20.97
N VAL A 179 3.88 -3.29 -20.99
CA VAL A 179 5.16 -3.65 -21.61
C VAL A 179 5.79 -4.84 -20.90
N ILE A 180 5.86 -4.82 -19.56
CA ILE A 180 6.41 -5.94 -18.78
C ILE A 180 5.61 -7.23 -19.04
N TYR A 181 4.28 -7.15 -19.01
CA TYR A 181 3.41 -8.29 -19.31
C TYR A 181 3.66 -8.87 -20.71
N ARG A 182 3.73 -8.02 -21.74
CA ARG A 182 4.00 -8.45 -23.12
C ARG A 182 5.37 -9.10 -23.25
N THR A 183 6.39 -8.54 -22.61
CA THR A 183 7.75 -9.09 -22.63
C THR A 183 7.80 -10.47 -21.97
N LEU A 184 7.21 -10.62 -20.78
CA LEU A 184 7.13 -11.92 -20.10
C LEU A 184 6.34 -12.95 -20.92
N ARG A 185 5.22 -12.53 -21.52
CA ARG A 185 4.40 -13.43 -22.33
C ARG A 185 5.12 -13.87 -23.60
N PHE A 186 5.83 -12.94 -24.25
CA PHE A 186 6.65 -13.26 -25.40
C PHE A 186 7.80 -14.22 -25.03
N ALA A 187 8.47 -14.01 -23.90
CA ALA A 187 9.51 -14.92 -23.41
C ALA A 187 8.95 -16.33 -23.14
N ALA A 188 7.78 -16.44 -22.50
CA ALA A 188 7.12 -17.72 -22.25
C ALA A 188 6.75 -18.44 -23.56
N LEU A 189 6.19 -17.72 -24.54
CA LEU A 189 5.82 -18.28 -25.84
C LEU A 189 7.05 -18.70 -26.65
N ALA A 190 8.10 -17.87 -26.69
CA ALA A 190 9.33 -18.17 -27.39
C ALA A 190 10.02 -19.40 -26.78
N ALA A 191 10.12 -19.45 -25.44
CA ALA A 191 10.69 -20.61 -24.75
C ALA A 191 9.88 -21.88 -25.05
N SER A 192 8.56 -21.82 -24.96
CA SER A 192 7.68 -22.96 -25.25
C SER A 192 7.77 -23.45 -26.71
N ALA A 193 7.92 -22.53 -27.66
CA ALA A 193 8.08 -22.86 -29.08
C ALA A 193 9.46 -23.45 -29.41
N VAL A 194 10.50 -23.04 -28.67
CA VAL A 194 11.87 -23.53 -28.84
C VAL A 194 12.06 -24.90 -28.19
N THR A 195 11.31 -25.24 -27.14
CA THR A 195 11.44 -26.52 -26.42
C THR A 195 11.37 -27.75 -27.34
N PRO A 196 10.39 -27.90 -28.26
CA PRO A 196 10.35 -29.03 -29.19
C PRO A 196 11.57 -29.09 -30.12
N ALA A 197 12.04 -27.94 -30.62
CA ALA A 197 13.20 -27.89 -31.52
C ALA A 197 14.49 -28.30 -30.80
N VAL A 198 14.70 -27.83 -29.58
CA VAL A 198 15.86 -28.21 -28.75
C VAL A 198 15.82 -29.69 -28.40
N ALA A 199 14.63 -30.24 -28.12
CA ALA A 199 14.45 -31.67 -27.87
C ALA A 199 14.77 -32.52 -29.13
N LEU A 200 14.34 -32.10 -30.32
CA LEU A 200 14.61 -32.80 -31.58
C LEU A 200 16.08 -32.81 -31.99
N LEU A 201 16.84 -31.77 -31.62
CA LEU A 201 18.26 -31.64 -31.97
C LEU A 201 19.20 -32.41 -31.04
N ASN A 202 18.67 -33.22 -30.09
CA ASN A 202 19.46 -33.89 -29.05
C ASN A 202 20.41 -32.94 -28.32
N ALA A 203 19.97 -31.70 -28.08
CA ALA A 203 20.75 -30.74 -27.32
C ALA A 203 21.01 -31.27 -25.90
N ALA A 204 22.09 -30.80 -25.27
CA ALA A 204 22.43 -31.19 -23.92
C ALA A 204 21.28 -30.86 -22.94
N THR A 205 20.99 -31.78 -22.02
CA THR A 205 19.82 -31.72 -21.11
C THR A 205 19.72 -30.40 -20.34
N TRP A 206 20.85 -29.79 -19.99
CA TRP A 206 20.87 -28.50 -19.28
C TRP A 206 20.29 -27.35 -20.10
N ILE A 207 20.40 -27.39 -21.44
CA ILE A 207 19.83 -26.38 -22.33
C ILE A 207 18.30 -26.49 -22.31
N THR A 208 17.77 -27.71 -22.48
CA THR A 208 16.33 -27.98 -22.43
C THR A 208 15.74 -27.58 -21.08
N ALA A 209 16.42 -27.93 -19.98
CA ALA A 209 16.01 -27.54 -18.63
C ALA A 209 16.03 -26.02 -18.43
N GLY A 210 17.04 -25.32 -18.98
CA GLY A 210 17.13 -23.87 -18.95
C GLY A 210 15.95 -23.19 -19.66
N VAL A 211 15.63 -23.63 -20.87
CA VAL A 211 14.49 -23.10 -21.65
C VAL A 211 13.16 -23.33 -20.91
N GLY A 212 12.96 -24.55 -20.37
CA GLY A 212 11.76 -24.87 -19.59
C GLY A 212 11.63 -24.01 -18.33
N THR A 213 12.74 -23.75 -17.63
CA THR A 213 12.77 -22.89 -16.44
C THR A 213 12.37 -21.46 -16.77
N VAL A 214 12.85 -20.90 -17.89
CA VAL A 214 12.46 -19.55 -18.33
C VAL A 214 10.97 -19.47 -18.62
N ALA A 215 10.40 -20.46 -19.31
CA ALA A 215 8.96 -20.52 -19.57
C ALA A 215 8.16 -20.56 -18.26
N PHE A 216 8.56 -21.45 -17.34
CA PHE A 216 7.91 -21.62 -16.04
C PHE A 216 7.97 -20.35 -15.18
N LEU A 217 9.15 -19.73 -15.05
CA LEU A 217 9.32 -18.50 -14.28
C LEU A 217 8.54 -17.33 -14.88
N SER A 218 8.50 -17.22 -16.21
CA SER A 218 7.75 -16.16 -16.89
C SER A 218 6.24 -16.31 -16.65
N GLU A 219 5.71 -17.54 -16.76
CA GLU A 219 4.29 -17.80 -16.52
C GLU A 219 3.94 -17.63 -15.04
N GLY A 220 4.78 -18.12 -14.13
CA GLY A 220 4.64 -17.91 -12.70
C GLY A 220 4.64 -16.43 -12.33
N ALA A 221 5.55 -15.64 -12.90
CA ALA A 221 5.58 -14.19 -12.70
C ALA A 221 4.31 -13.51 -13.21
N ILE A 222 3.79 -13.90 -14.38
CA ILE A 222 2.53 -13.37 -14.92
C ILE A 222 1.36 -13.65 -13.98
N GLN A 223 1.24 -14.90 -13.50
CA GLN A 223 0.15 -15.32 -12.61
C GLN A 223 0.24 -14.65 -11.24
N LEU A 224 1.43 -14.57 -10.66
CA LEU A 224 1.64 -13.99 -9.32
C LEU A 224 1.36 -12.49 -9.30
N THR A 225 1.76 -11.78 -10.35
CA THR A 225 1.69 -10.32 -10.38
C THR A 225 0.37 -9.78 -10.93
N ARG A 226 -0.41 -10.61 -11.63
CA ARG A 226 -1.66 -10.23 -12.33
C ARG A 226 -1.50 -8.91 -13.12
N LEU A 227 -0.34 -8.73 -13.76
CA LEU A 227 0.03 -7.48 -14.41
C LEU A 227 -1.00 -7.01 -15.44
N ASN A 228 -1.61 -7.94 -16.17
CA ASN A 228 -2.61 -7.63 -17.19
C ASN A 228 -3.88 -7.04 -16.57
N GLU A 229 -4.47 -7.71 -15.57
CA GLU A 229 -5.68 -7.26 -14.89
C GLU A 229 -5.46 -5.87 -14.28
N ARG A 230 -4.35 -5.69 -13.58
CA ARG A 230 -3.97 -4.39 -12.98
C ARG A 230 -3.81 -3.30 -14.04
N ALA A 231 -3.15 -3.61 -15.16
CA ALA A 231 -2.97 -2.63 -16.22
C ALA A 231 -4.28 -2.26 -16.93
N VAL A 232 -5.20 -3.22 -17.08
CA VAL A 232 -6.55 -2.97 -17.62
C VAL A 232 -7.35 -2.07 -16.68
N LEU A 233 -7.31 -2.33 -15.37
CA LEU A 233 -7.96 -1.48 -14.36
C LEU A 233 -7.39 -0.05 -14.39
N ASP A 234 -6.07 0.10 -14.42
CA ASP A 234 -5.44 1.42 -14.51
C ASP A 234 -5.85 2.16 -15.79
N THR A 235 -5.90 1.45 -16.93
CA THR A 235 -6.30 2.03 -18.22
C THR A 235 -7.75 2.52 -18.19
N ARG A 236 -8.66 1.73 -17.58
CA ARG A 236 -10.05 2.14 -17.37
C ARG A 236 -10.15 3.36 -16.47
N ARG A 237 -9.43 3.39 -15.34
CA ARG A 237 -9.36 4.55 -14.44
C ARG A 237 -8.91 5.80 -15.19
N VAL A 238 -7.80 5.71 -15.94
CA VAL A 238 -7.28 6.83 -16.74
C VAL A 238 -8.32 7.31 -17.74
N SER A 239 -9.01 6.40 -18.43
CA SER A 239 -10.05 6.76 -19.39
C SER A 239 -11.22 7.47 -18.72
N SER A 240 -11.68 7.00 -17.56
CA SER A 240 -12.78 7.62 -16.81
C SER A 240 -12.38 9.00 -16.27
N LEU A 241 -11.22 9.11 -15.60
CA LEU A 241 -10.71 10.38 -15.08
C LEU A 241 -10.49 11.41 -16.20
N SER A 242 -9.86 11.00 -17.31
CA SER A 242 -9.62 11.88 -18.46
C SER A 242 -10.92 12.34 -19.11
N ARG A 243 -11.96 11.49 -19.13
CA ARG A 243 -13.27 11.83 -19.66
C ARG A 243 -13.96 12.88 -18.78
N GLU A 244 -14.06 12.65 -17.47
CA GLU A 244 -14.67 13.62 -16.55
C GLU A 244 -13.90 14.95 -16.56
N PHE A 245 -12.56 14.91 -16.51
CA PHE A 245 -11.72 16.10 -16.58
C PHE A 245 -11.95 16.90 -17.87
N ARG A 246 -12.08 16.21 -19.02
CA ARG A 246 -12.39 16.85 -20.30
C ARG A 246 -13.78 17.46 -20.31
N MET A 247 -14.80 16.75 -19.82
CA MET A 247 -16.18 17.25 -19.77
C MET A 247 -16.27 18.51 -18.90
N TYR A 248 -15.57 18.52 -17.75
CA TYR A 248 -15.44 19.70 -16.90
C TYR A 248 -14.77 20.88 -17.62
N ARG A 249 -13.59 20.67 -18.23
CA ARG A 249 -12.84 21.75 -18.92
C ARG A 249 -13.57 22.32 -20.13
N THR A 250 -14.42 21.52 -20.77
CA THR A 250 -15.23 21.95 -21.92
C THR A 250 -16.64 22.41 -21.53
N SER A 251 -16.97 22.37 -20.23
CA SER A 251 -18.29 22.70 -19.68
C SER A 251 -19.44 21.99 -20.41
N VAL A 252 -19.25 20.71 -20.77
CA VAL A 252 -20.23 19.89 -21.48
C VAL A 252 -21.08 19.10 -20.48
N GLY A 253 -22.38 18.94 -20.80
CA GLY A 253 -23.31 18.14 -20.01
C GLY A 253 -23.66 18.80 -18.68
N ASP A 254 -23.59 18.02 -17.59
CA ASP A 254 -23.94 18.49 -16.24
C ASP A 254 -22.99 19.58 -15.70
N TYR A 255 -21.85 19.81 -16.37
CA TYR A 255 -20.92 20.91 -16.08
C TYR A 255 -21.30 22.23 -16.76
N ALA A 256 -22.42 22.33 -17.46
CA ALA A 256 -22.87 23.58 -18.08
C ALA A 256 -23.61 24.50 -17.08
N SER A 257 -24.16 23.95 -15.99
CA SER A 257 -25.15 24.64 -15.14
C SER A 257 -24.59 25.33 -13.89
N GLY A 258 -23.27 25.55 -13.79
CA GLY A 258 -22.69 26.53 -12.86
C GLY A 258 -22.21 26.01 -11.48
N ASN A 259 -22.52 24.76 -11.09
CA ASN A 259 -21.93 24.11 -9.91
C ASN A 259 -20.91 23.04 -10.30
N ASN A 260 -19.92 23.45 -11.09
CA ASN A 260 -19.11 22.54 -11.89
C ASN A 260 -18.01 21.84 -11.07
N TYR A 261 -17.45 22.53 -10.08
CA TYR A 261 -16.29 22.05 -9.33
C TYR A 261 -16.68 20.97 -8.31
N THR A 262 -17.73 21.21 -7.50
CA THR A 262 -18.20 20.21 -6.52
C THR A 262 -18.62 18.91 -7.20
N LEU A 263 -19.33 19.01 -8.33
CA LEU A 263 -19.72 17.85 -9.13
C LEU A 263 -18.50 17.11 -9.71
N LEU A 264 -17.45 17.83 -10.13
CA LEU A 264 -16.21 17.22 -10.58
C LEU A 264 -15.57 16.42 -9.45
N VAL A 265 -15.35 17.04 -8.30
CA VAL A 265 -14.73 16.38 -7.14
C VAL A 265 -15.49 15.12 -6.79
N GLN A 266 -16.82 15.21 -6.67
CA GLN A 266 -17.68 14.05 -6.37
C GLN A 266 -17.47 12.91 -7.37
N ARG A 267 -17.56 13.18 -8.69
CA ARG A 267 -17.41 12.14 -9.71
C ARG A 267 -16.02 11.53 -9.76
N ILE A 268 -14.98 12.33 -9.51
CA ILE A 268 -13.61 11.85 -9.43
C ILE A 268 -13.43 10.92 -8.22
N GLU A 269 -14.01 11.26 -7.06
CA GLU A 269 -13.99 10.39 -5.88
C GLU A 269 -14.77 9.08 -6.13
N GLU A 270 -15.94 9.13 -6.78
CA GLU A 270 -16.68 7.93 -7.16
C GLU A 270 -15.85 7.01 -8.09
N ILE A 271 -15.08 7.58 -9.02
CA ILE A 271 -14.17 6.82 -9.89
C ILE A 271 -13.03 6.19 -9.07
N ARG A 272 -12.45 6.93 -8.11
CA ARG A 272 -11.38 6.43 -7.23
C ARG A 272 -11.87 5.29 -6.36
N GLU A 273 -12.98 5.48 -5.66
CA GLU A 273 -13.59 4.46 -4.78
C GLU A 273 -13.94 3.19 -5.57
N LYS A 274 -14.58 3.33 -6.73
CA LYS A 274 -14.88 2.19 -7.60
C LYS A 274 -13.60 1.46 -8.01
N ASN A 275 -12.56 2.18 -8.39
CA ASN A 275 -11.29 1.57 -8.79
C ASN A 275 -10.62 0.84 -7.62
N ASP A 276 -10.65 1.40 -6.42
CA ASP A 276 -10.06 0.77 -5.24
C ASP A 276 -10.79 -0.51 -4.87
N ASN A 277 -12.12 -0.51 -4.92
CA ASN A 277 -12.94 -1.71 -4.76
C ASN A 277 -12.62 -2.79 -5.80
N GLU A 278 -12.50 -2.42 -7.09
CA GLU A 278 -12.09 -3.35 -8.16
C GLU A 278 -10.66 -3.90 -7.95
N ARG A 279 -9.74 -3.09 -7.43
CA ARG A 279 -8.37 -3.54 -7.11
C ARG A 279 -8.34 -4.49 -5.92
N LEU A 280 -9.15 -4.24 -4.90
CA LEU A 280 -9.30 -5.14 -3.76
C LEU A 280 -9.82 -6.50 -4.19
N ASP A 281 -10.80 -6.56 -5.08
CA ASP A 281 -11.32 -7.80 -5.63
C ASP A 281 -10.22 -8.59 -6.37
N VAL A 282 -9.45 -7.93 -7.25
CA VAL A 282 -8.30 -8.57 -7.94
C VAL A 282 -7.25 -9.10 -6.95
N VAL A 283 -6.99 -8.39 -5.86
CA VAL A 283 -6.06 -8.83 -4.82
C VAL A 283 -6.64 -10.03 -4.05
N GLN A 284 -7.91 -10.00 -3.65
CA GLN A 284 -8.56 -11.10 -2.93
C GLN A 284 -8.63 -12.38 -3.77
N GLN A 285 -8.98 -12.25 -5.05
CA GLN A 285 -8.96 -13.36 -6.00
C GLN A 285 -7.57 -13.97 -6.15
N SER A 286 -6.49 -13.17 -6.02
CA SER A 286 -5.12 -13.68 -6.13
C SER A 286 -4.69 -14.58 -4.98
N PHE A 287 -5.31 -14.42 -3.80
CA PHE A 287 -4.99 -15.20 -2.60
C PHE A 287 -5.94 -16.39 -2.38
N GLY A 288 -6.85 -16.68 -3.30
CA GLY A 288 -7.85 -17.74 -3.13
C GLY A 288 -8.83 -17.46 -1.98
N ALA A 289 -8.87 -16.23 -1.46
CA ALA A 289 -9.79 -15.80 -0.45
C ALA A 289 -11.14 -15.45 -1.09
N HIS A 290 -11.77 -16.41 -1.76
CA HIS A 290 -13.21 -16.33 -1.96
C HIS A 290 -13.85 -16.59 -0.59
N ILE A 291 -14.04 -15.53 0.18
CA ILE A 291 -15.19 -15.49 1.08
C ILE A 291 -16.36 -15.45 0.11
N SER A 292 -16.90 -16.62 -0.25
CA SER A 292 -18.17 -16.71 -0.96
C SER A 292 -19.14 -15.86 -0.18
N THR A 293 -19.42 -14.65 -0.66
CA THR A 293 -20.51 -13.85 -0.11
C THR A 293 -21.72 -14.75 -0.30
N PRO A 294 -22.36 -15.23 0.79
CA PRO A 294 -23.47 -16.15 0.65
C PRO A 294 -24.45 -15.47 -0.29
N ALA A 295 -24.73 -16.13 -1.42
CA ALA A 295 -25.70 -15.68 -2.39
C ALA A 295 -26.95 -15.36 -1.58
N THR A 296 -27.25 -14.06 -1.47
CA THR A 296 -28.46 -13.64 -0.78
C THR A 296 -29.57 -14.20 -1.64
N ASP A 297 -30.17 -15.28 -1.14
CA ASP A 297 -31.30 -15.96 -1.74
C ASP A 297 -32.26 -14.88 -2.22
N GLN A 298 -32.32 -14.71 -3.55
CA GLN A 298 -33.43 -14.03 -4.18
C GLN A 298 -34.63 -14.95 -3.93
N ILE A 299 -35.31 -14.73 -2.81
CA ILE A 299 -36.61 -15.33 -2.55
C ILE A 299 -37.48 -14.97 -3.76
N PRO A 300 -37.88 -15.94 -4.60
CA PRO A 300 -38.77 -15.64 -5.71
C PRO A 300 -40.09 -15.18 -5.09
N LYS A 301 -40.46 -13.92 -5.32
CA LYS A 301 -41.82 -13.45 -5.07
C LYS A 301 -42.74 -14.27 -5.96
N ARG A 302 -43.40 -15.27 -5.38
CA ARG A 302 -44.57 -15.90 -5.99
C ARG A 302 -45.67 -14.84 -6.07
N SER A 303 -46.03 -14.48 -7.28
CA SER A 303 -47.27 -13.79 -7.65
C SER A 303 -48.47 -14.70 -7.45
#